data_AF-A0A703SNC8-F1
#
_entry.id   AF-A0A703SNC8-F1
#
_cell.length_a   1.000
_cell.length_b   1.000
_cell.length_c   1.000
_cell.angle_alpha   90.00
_cell.angle_beta   90.00
_cell.angle_gamma   90.00
#
_symmetry.space_group_name_H-M   'P 1'
#
loop_
_entity.id
_entity.type
_entity.pdbx_description
1 polymer ?
#
loop_
_entity_poly.entity_id
_entity_poly.type
_entity_poly.pdbx_seq_one_letter_code
_entity_poly.pdbx_strand_id
1 'polypeptide(L)' 'TCKLNGVESEAWLRDVLWKISDWSSNRVHELLPWNLETVK' A
#
# COMPACT_ATOMS: atom_id res chain seq x y z
N THR A 1 5.35 -4.16 -16.47
CA THR A 1 5.83 -3.78 -15.13
C THR A 1 4.72 -3.02 -14.45
N CYS A 2 4.30 -3.42 -13.24
CA CYS A 2 3.19 -2.80 -12.51
C CYS A 2 3.44 -1.30 -12.36
N LYS A 3 2.73 -0.50 -13.15
CA LYS A 3 2.88 0.96 -13.22
C LYS A 3 1.90 1.56 -12.22
N LEU A 4 2.21 1.47 -10.94
CA LEU A 4 1.43 2.12 -9.88
C LEU A 4 1.75 3.61 -9.88
N ASN A 5 1.08 4.43 -10.70
CA ASN A 5 1.00 5.90 -10.64
C ASN A 5 2.18 6.70 -10.01
N GLY A 6 3.45 6.35 -10.28
CA GLY A 6 4.62 7.03 -9.70
C GLY A 6 5.03 6.56 -8.29
N VAL A 7 4.38 5.55 -7.74
CA VAL A 7 4.73 4.85 -6.50
C VAL A 7 5.56 3.62 -6.82
N GLU A 8 6.66 3.44 -6.07
CA GLU A 8 7.50 2.24 -6.12
C GLU A 8 6.68 1.00 -5.71
N SER A 9 6.30 0.18 -6.70
CA SER A 9 5.40 -0.96 -6.50
C SER A 9 5.90 -1.96 -5.46
N GLU A 10 7.21 -2.18 -5.37
CA GLU A 10 7.82 -3.09 -4.40
C GLU A 10 7.71 -2.56 -2.97
N ALA A 11 8.02 -1.27 -2.76
CA ALA A 11 7.94 -0.64 -1.45
C ALA A 11 6.50 -0.60 -0.93
N TRP A 12 5.54 -0.25 -1.80
CA TRP A 12 4.11 -0.26 -1.47
C TRP A 12 3.64 -1.66 -1.07
N LEU A 13 3.96 -2.69 -1.88
CA LEU A 13 3.52 -4.05 -1.61
C LEU A 13 4.09 -4.57 -0.29
N ARG A 14 5.36 -4.30 -0.01
CA ARG A 14 6.01 -4.71 1.25
C ARG A 14 5.33 -4.08 2.47
N ASP A 15 5.02 -2.79 2.39
CA ASP A 15 4.33 -2.07 3.46
C ASP A 15 2.91 -2.58 3.69
N VAL A 16 2.16 -2.83 2.61
CA VAL A 16 0.81 -3.43 2.68
C VAL A 16 0.84 -4.83 3.25
N LEU A 17 1.76 -5.68 2.81
CA LEU A 17 1.86 -7.06 3.32
C LEU A 17 2.18 -7.12 4.81
N TRP A 18 2.94 -6.15 5.33
CA TRP A 18 3.18 -6.04 6.77
C TRP A 18 1.93 -5.56 7.53
N LYS A 19 1.21 -4.58 6.98
CA LYS A 19 0.05 -3.97 7.65
C LYS A 19 -1.22 -4.80 7.55
N ILE A 20 -1.42 -5.55 6.46
CA ILE A 20 -2.68 -6.25 6.17
C ILE A 20 -3.03 -7.32 7.20
N SER A 21 -2.03 -7.93 7.86
CA SER A 21 -2.25 -8.93 8.90
C SER A 21 -2.91 -8.35 10.16
N ASP A 22 -2.65 -7.08 10.47
CA ASP A 22 -3.22 -6.37 11.62
C ASP A 22 -4.38 -5.41 11.21
N TRP A 23 -4.71 -5.33 9.92
CA TRP A 23 -5.69 -4.37 9.41
C TRP A 23 -7.11 -4.95 9.37
N SER A 24 -8.10 -4.14 9.70
CA SER A 24 -9.50 -4.52 9.57
C SER A 24 -9.92 -4.60 8.10
N SER A 25 -10.63 -5.67 7.70
CA SER A 25 -11.12 -5.88 6.32
C SER A 25 -11.93 -4.72 5.76
N ASN A 26 -12.64 -3.97 6.62
CA ASN A 26 -13.44 -2.81 6.21
C ASN A 26 -12.60 -1.58 5.86
N ARG A 27 -11.30 -1.58 6.16
CA ARG A 27 -10.36 -0.47 5.96
C ARG A 27 -9.26 -0.76 4.94
N VAL A 28 -9.36 -1.86 4.20
CA VAL A 28 -8.38 -2.24 3.16
C VAL A 28 -8.26 -1.17 2.07
N HIS A 29 -9.33 -0.40 1.83
CA HIS A 29 -9.30 0.73 0.89
C HIS A 29 -8.32 1.85 1.31
N GLU A 30 -7.96 1.95 2.59
CA GLU A 30 -6.94 2.88 3.09
C GLU A 30 -5.51 2.43 2.72
N LEU A 31 -5.31 1.13 2.42
CA LEU A 31 -4.02 0.58 1.99
C LEU A 31 -3.75 0.75 0.49
N LEU A 32 -4.65 1.43 -0.22
CA LEU A 32 -4.49 1.69 -1.64
C LEU A 32 -3.29 2.65 -1.88
N PRO A 33 -2.58 2.49 -3.00
CA PRO A 33 -1.27 3.13 -3.22
C PRO A 33 -1.32 4.67 -3.27
N TRP A 34 -2.49 5.26 -3.46
CA TRP A 34 -2.70 6.72 -3.42
C TRP A 34 -3.09 7.25 -2.03
N ASN A 35 -3.45 6.37 -1.10
CA ASN A 35 -3.78 6.71 0.29
C ASN A 35 -2.58 6.50 1.23
N LEU A 36 -1.66 5.59 0.87
CA LEU A 36 -0.39 5.48 1.56
C LEU A 36 0.46 6.69 1.18
N GLU A 37 0.62 7.62 2.11
CA GLU A 37 1.64 8.67 2.01
C GLU A 37 2.97 7.94 1.85
N THR A 38 3.47 7.89 0.61
CA THR A 38 4.76 7.32 0.29
C THR A 38 5.75 7.91 1.28
N VAL A 39 6.29 7.05 2.16
CA VAL A 39 7.34 7.44 3.08
C VAL A 39 8.40 8.13 2.23
N LYS A 40 8.62 9.41 2.50
CA LYS A 40 9.58 10.25 1.78
C LYS A 40 10.96 9.62 1.74
#